data_AF-A0A2V5R518-F1
#
_entry.id   AF-A0A2V5R518-F1
#
_cell.length_a   1.000
_cell.length_b   1.000
_cell.length_c   1.000
_cell.angle_alpha   90.00
_cell.angle_beta   90.00
_cell.angle_gamma   90.00
#
_symmetry.space_group_name_H-M   'P 1'
#
loop_
_entity.id
_entity.type
_entity.pdbx_description
1 polymer ?
#
loop_
_entity_poly.entity_id
_entity_poly.type
_entity_poly.pdbx_seq_one_letter_code
_entity_poly.pdbx_strand_id
1 'polypeptide(L)'
;KPTILQKFHKGALFEHRYWDPDSGEIKPMKGRVRLCPYYFVEDHRVKLRGVLATIAPADKKFLHGMSEAILAPSKMSEKKST
;
A
#
# COMPACT_ATOMS: atom_id res chain seq x y z
N LYS A 1 -15.56 -6.36 -21.59
CA LYS A 1 -15.01 -5.47 -20.53
C LYS A 1 -13.85 -6.21 -19.86
N PRO A 2 -12.67 -5.59 -19.66
CA PRO A 2 -11.59 -6.22 -18.91
C PRO A 2 -12.01 -6.35 -17.44
N THR A 3 -11.78 -7.52 -16.85
CA THR A 3 -12.04 -7.80 -15.43
C THR A 3 -10.81 -8.50 -14.85
N ILE A 4 -10.47 -8.15 -13.61
CA ILE A 4 -9.34 -8.73 -12.89
C ILE A 4 -9.88 -9.40 -11.62
N LEU A 5 -9.44 -10.62 -11.38
CA LEU A 5 -9.61 -11.29 -10.09
C LEU A 5 -8.30 -11.19 -9.31
N GLN A 6 -8.35 -10.52 -8.16
CA GLN A 6 -7.21 -10.40 -7.25
C GLN A 6 -7.39 -11.33 -6.05
N LYS A 7 -6.32 -12.01 -5.64
CA LYS A 7 -6.31 -12.72 -4.36
C LYS A 7 -6.52 -11.73 -3.22
N PHE A 8 -7.52 -11.98 -2.39
CA PHE A 8 -7.72 -11.16 -1.20
C PHE A 8 -6.58 -11.39 -0.20
N HIS A 9 -5.95 -10.31 0.23
CA HIS A 9 -4.97 -10.30 1.31
C HIS A 9 -5.51 -9.44 2.44
N LYS A 10 -5.60 -10.01 3.65
CA LYS A 10 -6.01 -9.25 4.83
C LYS A 10 -4.98 -8.16 5.10
N GLY A 11 -5.44 -6.93 5.31
CA GLY A 11 -4.56 -5.81 5.63
C GLY A 11 -3.76 -6.07 6.91
N ALA A 12 -2.45 -5.82 6.86
CA ALA A 12 -1.53 -5.95 7.98
C ALA A 12 -1.27 -4.58 8.63
N LEU A 13 -0.85 -4.58 9.90
CA LEU A 13 -0.33 -3.39 10.55
C LEU A 13 1.17 -3.27 10.27
N PHE A 14 1.61 -2.08 9.90
CA PHE A 14 3.00 -1.77 9.58
C PHE A 14 3.37 -0.43 10.20
N GLU A 15 4.62 -0.30 10.65
CA GLU A 15 5.17 0.98 11.09
C GLU A 15 5.85 1.66 9.90
N HIS A 16 5.46 2.89 9.61
CA HIS A 16 6.05 3.68 8.54
C HIS A 16 6.29 5.10 9.03
N ARG A 17 7.44 5.68 8.66
CA ARG A 17 7.76 7.07 8.96
C ARG A 17 7.07 8.02 7.97
N TYR A 18 6.54 9.13 8.46
CA TYR A 18 5.97 10.20 7.64
C TYR A 18 6.48 11.57 8.12
N TRP A 19 6.40 12.56 7.25
CA TRP A 19 6.66 13.95 7.60
C TRP A 19 5.39 14.55 8.21
N ASP A 20 5.50 15.04 9.45
CA ASP A 20 4.43 15.75 10.13
C ASP A 20 4.60 17.27 9.94
N PRO A 21 3.74 17.93 9.15
CA PRO A 21 3.89 19.35 8.85
C PRO A 21 3.67 20.25 10.07
N ASP A 22 2.94 19.79 11.10
CA ASP A 22 2.65 20.60 12.29
C ASP A 22 3.85 20.72 13.22
N SER A 23 4.62 19.63 13.35
CA SER A 23 5.85 19.62 14.16
C SER A 23 7.12 19.89 13.36
N GLY A 24 7.09 19.72 12.04
CA GLY A 24 8.28 19.81 11.20
C GLY A 24 9.25 18.64 11.44
N GLU A 25 8.74 17.47 11.82
CA GLU A 25 9.54 16.29 12.16
C GLU A 25 9.10 15.04 11.39
N ILE A 26 10.01 14.07 11.29
CA ILE A 26 9.69 12.73 10.80
C ILE A 26 9.21 11.87 11.97
N LYS A 27 7.95 11.44 11.94
CA LYS A 27 7.34 10.63 13.00
C LYS A 27 7.00 9.22 12.53
N PRO A 28 7.12 8.19 13.40
CA PRO A 28 6.60 6.87 13.09
C PRO A 28 5.07 6.85 13.19
N MET A 29 4.42 6.16 12.26
CA MET A 29 2.99 5.89 12.29
C MET A 29 2.76 4.39 12.14
N LYS A 30 2.07 3.79 13.12
CA LYS A 30 1.54 2.43 13.00
C LYS A 30 0.21 2.49 12.26
N GLY A 31 0.18 1.93 11.05
CA GLY A 31 -1.01 1.99 10.21
C GLY A 31 -1.36 0.65 9.57
N ARG A 32 -2.63 0.52 9.19
CA ARG A 32 -3.14 -0.61 8.40
C ARG A 32 -2.86 -0.37 6.93
N VAL A 33 -2.17 -1.32 6.31
CA VAL A 33 -1.77 -1.25 4.90
C VAL A 33 -2.84 -1.87 4.02
N ARG A 34 -3.26 -1.14 2.98
CA ARG A 34 -4.00 -1.64 1.83
C ARG A 34 -3.08 -1.62 0.61
N LEU A 35 -2.93 -2.76 -0.04
CA LEU A 35 -2.18 -2.88 -1.29
C LEU A 35 -3.13 -2.71 -2.48
N CYS A 36 -2.82 -1.75 -3.34
CA CYS A 36 -3.50 -1.47 -4.59
C CYS A 36 -2.57 -1.84 -5.76
N PRO A 37 -2.58 -3.10 -6.22
CA PRO A 37 -1.69 -3.55 -7.29
C PRO A 37 -2.12 -3.05 -8.67
N TYR A 38 -1.13 -2.78 -9.52
CA TYR A 38 -1.30 -2.41 -10.92
C TYR A 38 -0.82 -3.54 -11.83
N TYR A 39 -1.74 -4.07 -12.62
CA TYR A 39 -1.49 -5.17 -13.56
C TYR A 39 -1.54 -4.69 -15.00
N PHE A 40 -0.56 -5.15 -15.78
CA PHE A 40 -0.37 -4.79 -17.18
C PHE A 40 -0.46 -6.07 -18.01
N VAL A 41 -0.96 -5.98 -19.24
CA VAL A 41 -0.91 -7.09 -20.20
C VAL A 41 0.33 -6.87 -21.06
N GLU A 42 1.30 -7.78 -20.94
CA GLU A 42 2.55 -7.82 -21.70
C GLU A 42 2.69 -9.20 -22.32
N ASP A 43 2.96 -9.31 -23.63
CA ASP A 43 3.14 -10.60 -24.33
C ASP A 43 1.98 -11.59 -24.09
N HIS A 44 0.75 -11.09 -24.12
CA HIS A 44 -0.47 -11.86 -23.81
C HIS A 44 -0.52 -12.44 -22.39
N ARG A 45 0.31 -11.95 -21.46
CA ARG A 45 0.34 -12.36 -20.06
C ARG A 45 0.09 -11.18 -19.13
N VAL A 46 -0.64 -11.43 -18.05
CA VAL A 46 -0.85 -10.44 -16.98
C VAL A 46 0.38 -10.39 -16.09
N LYS A 47 0.99 -9.20 -15.95
CA LYS A 47 2.15 -8.96 -15.08
C LYS A 47 1.87 -7.86 -14.05
N LEU A 48 2.30 -8.09 -12.81
CA LEU A 48 2.30 -7.07 -11.76
C LEU A 48 3.47 -6.11 -11.99
N ARG A 49 3.22 -4.82 -12.18
CA ARG A 49 4.29 -3.83 -12.43
C ARG A 49 4.54 -2.87 -11.28
N GLY A 50 3.60 -2.76 -10.35
CA GLY A 50 3.76 -1.92 -9.17
C GLY A 50 2.59 -2.09 -8.24
N VAL A 51 2.76 -1.57 -7.03
CA VAL A 51 1.71 -1.53 -6.01
C VAL A 51 1.74 -0.16 -5.37
N LEU A 52 0.58 0.48 -5.24
CA LEU A 52 0.42 1.61 -4.33
C LEU A 52 0.08 1.05 -2.95
N ALA A 53 0.95 1.28 -1.97
CA ALA A 53 0.63 1.02 -0.58
C ALA A 53 -0.06 2.26 0.01
N THR A 54 -1.30 2.09 0.45
CA THR A 54 -2.00 3.10 1.26
C THR A 54 -1.97 2.66 2.71
N ILE A 55 -1.35 3.46 3.57
CA ILE A 55 -1.18 3.16 4.99
C ILE A 55 -2.01 4.16 5.77
N ALA A 56 -3.06 3.68 6.42
CA ALA A 56 -3.94 4.52 7.22
C ALA A 56 -3.71 4.29 8.72
N PRO A 57 -3.78 5.33 9.57
CA PRO A 57 -3.69 5.20 11.02
C PRO A 57 -4.53 4.03 11.58
N ALA A 58 -3.92 3.24 12.47
CA ALA A 58 -4.51 1.98 12.97
C ALA A 58 -5.75 2.17 13.87
N ASP A 59 -5.89 3.35 14.47
CA ASP A 59 -6.95 3.78 15.37
C ASP A 59 -8.24 4.20 14.63
N LYS A 60 -8.15 4.45 13.32
CA LYS A 60 -9.28 4.92 12.51
C LYS A 60 -10.09 3.73 11.99
N LYS A 61 -11.36 3.66 12.39
CA LYS A 61 -12.29 2.56 12.04
C LYS A 61 -12.85 2.66 10.62
N PHE A 62 -12.95 3.86 10.06
CA PHE A 62 -13.53 4.12 8.73
C PHE A 62 -12.55 4.90 7.85
N LEU A 63 -12.29 4.39 6.64
CA LEU A 63 -11.32 4.90 5.66
C LEU A 63 -11.97 5.86 4.64
N HIS A 64 -12.81 6.81 5.07
CA HIS A 64 -13.41 7.79 4.16
C HIS A 64 -12.78 9.16 4.38
N GLY A 65 -12.16 9.74 3.33
CA GLY A 65 -11.57 11.08 3.40
C GLY A 65 -10.31 11.20 4.27
N MET A 66 -9.49 10.14 4.39
CA MET A 66 -8.30 10.17 5.25
C MET A 66 -7.16 11.00 4.64
N SER A 67 -7.05 12.26 5.06
CA SER A 67 -5.91 13.15 4.77
C SER A 67 -4.60 12.68 5.41
N GLU A 68 -4.69 11.88 6.46
CA GLU A 68 -3.56 11.39 7.26
C GLU A 68 -2.95 10.08 6.71
N ALA A 69 -3.44 9.57 5.58
CA ALA A 69 -2.93 8.32 5.01
C ALA A 69 -1.61 8.54 4.25
N ILE A 70 -0.66 7.63 4.44
CA ILE A 70 0.59 7.62 3.67
C ILE A 70 0.34 6.89 2.36
N LEU A 71 0.76 7.51 1.25
CA LEU A 71 0.82 6.92 -0.08
C LEU A 71 2.27 6.60 -0.43
N ALA A 72 2.61 5.32 -0.50
CA ALA A 72 3.97 4.88 -0.78
C ALA A 72 4.02 4.02 -2.05
N PRO A 73 4.86 4.37 -3.05
CA PRO A 73 5.12 3.47 -4.17
C PRO A 73 5.83 2.22 -3.64
N SER A 74 5.37 1.05 -4.08
CA SER A 74 5.91 -0.24 -3.65
C SER A 74 6.18 -1.13 -4.85
N LYS A 75 7.19 -1.98 -4.72
CA LYS A 75 7.54 -3.01 -5.69
C LYS A 75 7.46 -4.39 -5.06
N MET A 76 7.23 -5.40 -5.87
CA MET A 76 7.44 -6.79 -5.44
C MET A 76 8.94 -6.99 -5.24
N SER A 77 9.37 -7.46 -4.07
CA SER A 77 10.70 -8.03 -3.89
C SER A 77 10.61 -9.52 -4.14
N GLU A 78 11.50 -10.06 -4.97
CA GLU A 78 11.67 -11.50 -5.04
C GLU A 78 12.15 -12.00 -3.67
N LYS A 79 11.52 -13.06 -3.15
CA LYS A 79 12.10 -13.75 -2.01
C LYS A 79 13.42 -14.34 -2.50
N LYS A 80 14.54 -13.93 -1.91
CA LYS A 80 15.78 -14.72 -2.05
C LYS A 80 15.45 -16.13 -1.53
N SER A 81 15.63 -17.13 -2.37
CA SER A 81 15.59 -18.52 -1.92
C SER A 81 16.74 -18.66 -0.92
N THR A 82 16.41 -18.92 0.34
CA THR A 82 17.36 -19.40 1.33
C THR A 82 17.75 -20.84 0.99
#